data_AF-A0AAV6JCR8-F1
#
_entry.id   AF-A0AAV6JCR8-F1
#
_cell.length_a   1.000
_cell.length_b   1.000
_cell.length_c   1.000
_cell.angle_alpha   90.00
_cell.angle_beta   90.00
_cell.angle_gamma   90.00
#
_symmetry.space_group_name_H-M   'P 1'
#
loop_
_entity.id
_entity.type
_entity.pdbx_description
1 polymer ?
#
loop_
_entity_poly.entity_id
_entity_poly.type
_entity_poly.pdbx_seq_one_letter_code
_entity_poly.pdbx_strand_id
1 'polypeptide(L)'
;MAIAKRAEAFSCPVCYYSRSQKQDTKYKYFQSVVELASNCHILVVACPLTAETRHIINREVIDALGPKGVLINIGRGPHVDEPELIAALVEGRLGGAGLDVFENEPEVPEQLFGLDTVVLTPHVGSGTLETRKAMADLVIGNLEAHFLNKPLLTPVV
;
A
#
# COMPACT_ATOMS: atom_id res chain seq x y z
N MET A 1 6.39 5.31 9.55
CA MET A 1 6.35 6.57 8.75
C MET A 1 7.52 6.69 7.75
N ALA A 2 8.02 5.57 7.21
CA ALA A 2 9.22 5.58 6.37
C ALA A 2 9.02 6.21 4.97
N ILE A 3 7.82 6.02 4.39
CA ILE A 3 7.43 6.60 3.09
C ILE A 3 7.33 8.12 3.21
N ALA A 4 6.57 8.60 4.19
CA ALA A 4 6.40 10.03 4.47
C ALA A 4 7.73 10.76 4.68
N LYS A 5 8.66 10.19 5.47
CA LYS A 5 10.01 10.76 5.67
C LYS A 5 10.78 10.93 4.34
N ARG A 6 10.61 10.02 3.39
CA ARG A 6 11.26 10.12 2.07
C ARG A 6 10.59 11.19 1.21
N ALA A 7 9.26 11.22 1.19
CA ALA A 7 8.50 12.23 0.45
C ALA A 7 8.79 13.66 0.93
N GLU A 8 9.02 13.87 2.23
CA GLU A 8 9.44 15.17 2.76
C GLU A 8 10.72 15.72 2.12
N ALA A 9 11.67 14.84 1.77
CA ALA A 9 12.92 15.28 1.13
C ALA A 9 12.68 15.88 -0.26
N PHE A 10 11.53 15.61 -0.87
CA PHE A 10 11.07 16.21 -2.13
C PHE A 10 10.17 17.42 -1.91
N SER A 11 10.08 17.92 -0.66
CA SER A 11 9.19 19.03 -0.27
C SER A 11 7.70 18.74 -0.50
N CYS A 12 7.31 17.46 -0.54
CA CYS A 12 5.90 17.09 -0.62
C CYS A 12 5.19 17.36 0.71
N PRO A 13 4.07 18.09 0.72
CA PRO A 13 3.17 18.09 1.87
C PRO A 13 2.63 16.68 2.11
N VAL A 14 2.67 16.21 3.35
CA VAL A 14 2.19 14.87 3.71
C VAL A 14 0.97 14.95 4.61
N CYS A 15 -0.07 14.22 4.21
CA CYS A 15 -1.27 13.94 4.97
C CYS A 15 -1.46 12.42 5.10
N TYR A 16 -2.30 11.99 6.04
CA TYR A 16 -2.55 10.57 6.27
C TYR A 16 -3.95 10.28 6.81
N TYR A 17 -4.38 9.05 6.59
CA TYR A 17 -5.51 8.42 7.25
C TYR A 17 -4.99 7.27 8.13
N SER A 18 -5.66 7.05 9.25
CA SER A 18 -5.43 5.94 10.19
C SER A 18 -6.68 5.76 11.04
N ARG A 19 -6.92 4.57 11.58
CA ARG A 19 -8.06 4.30 12.48
C ARG A 19 -8.13 5.28 13.67
N SER A 20 -6.98 5.75 14.12
CA SER A 20 -6.86 6.81 15.13
C SER A 20 -5.72 7.74 14.78
N GLN A 21 -5.90 9.03 15.10
CA GLN A 21 -4.88 10.05 14.94
C GLN A 21 -3.63 9.69 15.76
N LYS A 22 -2.47 9.83 15.13
CA LYS A 22 -1.16 9.68 15.79
C LYS A 22 -0.79 11.00 16.45
N GLN A 23 -0.34 10.94 17.71
CA GLN A 23 0.04 12.12 18.49
C GLN A 23 1.41 12.67 18.06
N ASP A 24 2.34 11.77 17.71
CA ASP A 24 3.73 12.14 17.41
C ASP A 24 3.98 12.37 15.91
N THR A 25 3.15 13.20 15.28
CA THR A 25 3.33 13.56 13.87
C THR A 25 2.89 14.98 13.55
N LYS A 26 3.65 15.62 12.65
CA LYS A 26 3.32 16.92 12.05
C LYS A 26 2.37 16.81 10.84
N TYR A 27 2.07 15.60 10.38
CA TYR A 27 1.27 15.38 9.18
C TYR A 27 -0.21 15.64 9.44
N LYS A 28 -0.89 16.20 8.44
CA LYS A 28 -2.33 16.45 8.51
C LYS A 28 -3.09 15.13 8.54
N TYR A 29 -3.89 14.93 9.57
CA TYR A 29 -4.77 13.78 9.71
C TYR A 29 -6.12 14.03 9.01
N PHE A 30 -6.64 13.01 8.34
CA PHE A 30 -7.99 12.98 7.79
C PHE A 30 -8.80 11.85 8.41
N GLN A 31 -10.10 12.07 8.62
CA GLN A 31 -11.00 11.11 9.28
C GLN A 31 -11.57 10.08 8.31
N SER A 32 -11.49 10.32 7.00
CA SER A 32 -11.92 9.38 5.97
C SER A 32 -10.87 9.29 4.86
N VAL A 33 -10.89 8.16 4.15
CA VAL A 33 -9.99 7.93 2.99
C VAL A 33 -10.42 8.77 1.79
N VAL A 34 -11.72 9.01 1.63
CA VAL A 34 -12.27 9.89 0.58
C VAL A 34 -11.76 11.32 0.76
N GLU A 35 -11.82 11.89 1.97
CA GLU A 35 -11.28 13.23 2.22
C GLU A 35 -9.77 13.29 1.99
N LEU A 36 -9.03 12.24 2.39
CA LEU A 36 -7.60 12.14 2.10
C LEU A 36 -7.35 12.16 0.58
N ALA A 37 -8.08 11.35 -0.17
CA ALA A 37 -7.95 11.23 -1.62
C ALA A 37 -8.22 12.57 -2.33
N SER A 38 -9.28 13.29 -1.96
CA SER A 38 -9.61 14.62 -2.51
C SER A 38 -8.56 15.71 -2.19
N ASN A 39 -7.67 15.46 -1.22
CA ASN A 39 -6.66 16.42 -0.78
C ASN A 39 -5.22 15.97 -1.13
N CYS A 40 -5.05 15.00 -2.02
CA CYS A 40 -3.73 14.55 -2.46
C CYS A 40 -3.68 14.27 -3.97
N HIS A 41 -2.48 14.33 -4.56
CA HIS A 41 -2.23 13.89 -5.93
C HIS A 41 -1.66 12.48 -6.00
N ILE A 42 -1.12 11.97 -4.89
CA ILE A 42 -0.52 10.64 -4.78
C ILE A 42 -1.07 10.00 -3.53
N LEU A 43 -1.84 8.93 -3.69
CA LEU A 43 -2.41 8.16 -2.59
C LEU A 43 -1.66 6.86 -2.43
N VAL A 44 -1.04 6.63 -1.26
CA VAL A 44 -0.22 5.44 -1.00
C VAL A 44 -0.90 4.51 -0.01
N VAL A 45 -1.15 3.28 -0.42
CA VAL A 45 -1.69 2.21 0.44
C VAL A 45 -0.56 1.53 1.18
N ALA A 46 -0.51 1.70 2.50
CA ALA A 46 0.54 1.19 3.36
C ALA A 46 0.02 0.68 4.73
N CYS A 47 -1.23 0.20 4.76
CA CYS A 47 -1.85 -0.40 5.94
C CYS A 47 -1.86 -1.94 5.85
N PRO A 48 -2.07 -2.64 6.99
CA PRO A 48 -2.34 -4.07 6.98
C PRO A 48 -3.69 -4.38 6.33
N LEU A 49 -3.77 -5.53 5.68
CA LEU A 49 -5.05 -6.08 5.20
C LEU A 49 -5.82 -6.69 6.37
N THR A 50 -7.02 -6.19 6.61
CA THR A 50 -8.00 -6.69 7.57
C THR A 50 -9.38 -6.71 6.91
N ALA A 51 -10.41 -7.21 7.60
CA ALA A 51 -11.77 -7.14 7.10
C ALA A 51 -12.21 -5.69 6.85
N GLU A 52 -11.78 -4.74 7.69
CA GLU A 52 -12.14 -3.33 7.58
C GLU A 52 -11.34 -2.57 6.51
N THR A 53 -10.17 -3.07 6.10
CA THR A 53 -9.35 -2.42 5.06
C THR A 53 -9.45 -3.10 3.70
N ARG A 54 -10.20 -4.20 3.59
CA ARG A 54 -10.53 -4.81 2.30
C ARG A 54 -11.37 -3.82 1.48
N HIS A 55 -10.94 -3.58 0.25
CA HIS A 55 -11.55 -2.59 -0.67
C HIS A 55 -11.66 -1.19 -0.07
N ILE A 56 -10.73 -0.82 0.82
CA ILE A 56 -10.62 0.53 1.37
C ILE A 56 -10.40 1.57 0.26
N ILE A 57 -9.79 1.16 -0.85
CA ILE A 57 -9.74 1.93 -2.09
C ILE A 57 -10.81 1.38 -3.03
N ASN A 58 -12.03 1.88 -2.85
CA ASN A 58 -13.18 1.58 -3.70
C ASN A 58 -13.36 2.68 -4.76
N ARG A 59 -14.42 2.56 -5.57
CA ARG A 59 -14.78 3.55 -6.59
C ARG A 59 -14.86 4.99 -6.05
N GLU A 60 -15.49 5.20 -4.89
CA GLU A 60 -15.65 6.54 -4.30
C GLU A 60 -14.29 7.18 -4.00
N VAL A 61 -13.35 6.42 -3.45
CA VAL A 61 -11.98 6.89 -3.19
C VAL A 61 -11.21 7.14 -4.48
N ILE A 62 -11.38 6.28 -5.49
CA ILE A 62 -10.73 6.43 -6.80
C ILE A 62 -11.22 7.70 -7.50
N ASP A 63 -12.53 7.94 -7.52
CA ASP A 63 -13.13 9.13 -8.13
C ASP A 63 -12.73 10.42 -7.38
N ALA A 64 -12.60 10.34 -6.04
CA ALA A 64 -12.12 11.43 -5.21
C ALA A 64 -10.65 11.79 -5.47
N LEU A 65 -9.80 10.80 -5.78
CA LEU A 65 -8.40 11.00 -6.19
C LEU A 65 -8.32 11.60 -7.60
N GLY A 66 -9.16 11.11 -8.50
CA GLY A 66 -9.50 11.74 -9.77
C GLY A 66 -8.42 11.66 -10.87
N PRO A 67 -8.68 12.33 -12.01
CA PRO A 67 -7.93 12.12 -13.26
C PRO A 67 -6.51 12.68 -13.24
N LYS A 68 -6.14 13.43 -12.20
CA LYS A 68 -4.78 13.95 -11.97
C LYS A 68 -4.07 13.22 -10.84
N GLY A 69 -4.75 12.30 -10.17
CA GLY A 69 -4.21 11.56 -9.06
C GLY A 69 -3.59 10.24 -9.48
N VAL A 70 -2.66 9.75 -8.66
CA VAL A 70 -1.96 8.47 -8.84
C VAL A 70 -2.14 7.62 -7.60
N LEU A 71 -2.60 6.38 -7.80
CA LEU A 71 -2.68 5.38 -6.73
C LEU A 71 -1.39 4.58 -6.67
N ILE A 72 -0.79 4.43 -5.48
CA ILE A 72 0.36 3.56 -5.24
C ILE A 72 -0.04 2.48 -4.24
N ASN A 73 -0.01 1.21 -4.65
CA ASN A 73 -0.30 0.09 -3.74
C ASN A 73 0.95 -0.80 -3.55
N ILE A 74 1.51 -0.73 -2.35
CA ILE A 74 2.61 -1.59 -1.86
C ILE A 74 2.18 -2.46 -0.68
N GLY A 75 0.86 -2.53 -0.44
CA GLY A 75 0.26 -3.25 0.68
C GLY A 75 -0.11 -4.67 0.28
N ARG A 76 -1.36 -4.85 -0.14
CA ARG A 76 -1.96 -6.11 -0.60
C ARG A 76 -2.99 -5.78 -1.68
N GLY A 77 -3.15 -6.65 -2.67
CA GLY A 77 -4.14 -6.46 -3.73
C GLY A 77 -5.54 -6.14 -3.24
N PRO A 78 -6.12 -6.95 -2.33
CA PRO A 78 -7.50 -6.75 -1.84
C PRO A 78 -7.75 -5.46 -1.04
N HIS A 79 -6.76 -4.58 -0.86
CA HIS A 79 -7.06 -3.22 -0.41
C HIS A 79 -7.80 -2.40 -1.48
N VAL A 80 -7.65 -2.76 -2.75
CA VAL A 80 -8.23 -2.05 -3.89
C VAL A 80 -9.33 -2.90 -4.49
N ASP A 81 -10.46 -2.28 -4.82
CA ASP A 81 -11.45 -2.87 -5.73
C ASP A 81 -10.84 -2.86 -7.15
N GLU A 82 -10.17 -3.96 -7.52
CA GLU A 82 -9.36 -4.06 -8.73
C GLU A 82 -10.18 -3.90 -10.03
N PRO A 83 -11.40 -4.46 -10.16
CA PRO A 83 -12.28 -4.16 -11.28
C PRO A 83 -12.59 -2.66 -11.44
N GLU A 84 -12.87 -1.96 -10.35
CA GLU A 84 -13.14 -0.51 -10.38
C GLU A 84 -11.88 0.32 -10.69
N LEU A 85 -10.71 -0.12 -10.21
CA LEU A 85 -9.43 0.49 -10.58
C LEU A 85 -9.18 0.41 -12.09
N ILE A 86 -9.36 -0.78 -12.69
CA ILE A 86 -9.17 -0.98 -14.13
C ILE A 86 -10.14 -0.09 -14.91
N ALA A 87 -11.43 -0.10 -14.54
CA ALA A 87 -12.42 0.74 -15.19
C ALA A 87 -12.05 2.22 -15.11
N ALA A 88 -11.60 2.70 -13.95
CA ALA A 88 -11.23 4.10 -13.76
C ALA A 88 -10.01 4.53 -14.58
N LEU A 89 -9.02 3.65 -14.73
CA LEU A 89 -7.83 3.91 -15.55
C LEU A 89 -8.19 3.94 -17.04
N VAL A 90 -8.99 2.98 -17.51
CA VAL A 90 -9.44 2.90 -18.91
C VAL A 90 -10.33 4.08 -19.29
N GLU A 91 -11.23 4.49 -18.39
CA GLU A 91 -12.15 5.61 -18.60
C GLU A 91 -11.49 6.98 -18.35
N GLY A 92 -10.24 7.01 -17.86
CA GLY A 92 -9.53 8.24 -17.52
C GLY A 92 -10.08 8.97 -16.30
N ARG A 93 -10.85 8.29 -15.44
CA ARG A 93 -11.26 8.82 -14.11
C ARG A 93 -10.12 8.87 -13.12
N LEU A 94 -9.10 8.02 -13.29
CA LEU A 94 -7.86 8.02 -12.51
C LEU A 94 -6.66 8.30 -13.43
N GLY A 95 -5.74 9.15 -12.96
CA GLY A 95 -4.59 9.58 -13.76
C GLY A 95 -3.52 8.50 -13.96
N GLY A 96 -3.35 7.58 -13.01
CA GLY A 96 -2.43 6.45 -13.13
C GLY A 96 -2.31 5.61 -11.87
N ALA A 97 -1.53 4.53 -11.95
CA ALA A 97 -1.28 3.64 -10.82
C ALA A 97 0.12 3.01 -10.81
N GLY A 98 0.72 2.89 -9.63
CA GLY A 98 1.91 2.07 -9.37
C GLY A 98 1.55 0.90 -8.47
N LEU A 99 1.61 -0.32 -8.99
CA LEU A 99 1.09 -1.51 -8.33
C LEU A 99 2.19 -2.55 -8.15
N ASP A 100 2.51 -2.87 -6.89
CA ASP A 100 3.38 -4.01 -6.54
C ASP A 100 2.58 -5.26 -6.18
N VAL A 101 1.26 -5.14 -6.02
CA VAL A 101 0.39 -6.21 -5.49
C VAL A 101 -0.95 -6.22 -6.23
N PHE A 102 -1.55 -7.41 -6.35
CA PHE A 102 -2.76 -7.69 -7.13
C PHE A 102 -3.72 -8.59 -6.34
N GLU A 103 -5.02 -8.57 -6.64
CA GLU A 103 -5.99 -9.35 -5.85
C GLU A 103 -5.73 -10.85 -5.89
N ASN A 104 -5.38 -11.37 -7.08
CA ASN A 104 -5.22 -12.80 -7.33
C ASN A 104 -3.79 -13.14 -7.78
N GLU A 105 -2.78 -12.63 -7.06
CA GLU A 105 -1.37 -12.91 -7.38
C GLU A 105 -1.09 -14.42 -7.53
N PRO A 106 -0.30 -14.84 -8.54
CA PRO A 106 0.51 -14.01 -9.44
C PRO A 106 -0.23 -13.50 -10.68
N GLU A 107 -1.54 -13.73 -10.80
CA GLU A 107 -2.33 -13.27 -11.93
C GLU A 107 -2.48 -11.75 -11.90
N VAL A 108 -2.26 -11.12 -13.06
CA VAL A 108 -2.43 -9.69 -13.26
C VAL A 108 -3.42 -9.49 -14.41
N PRO A 109 -4.44 -8.63 -14.25
CA PRO A 109 -5.39 -8.35 -15.31
C PRO A 109 -4.71 -7.84 -16.58
N GLU A 110 -4.92 -8.54 -17.71
CA GLU A 110 -4.28 -8.21 -19.00
C GLU A 110 -4.61 -6.79 -19.48
N GLN A 111 -5.77 -6.25 -19.06
CA GLN A 111 -6.18 -4.88 -19.37
C GLN A 111 -5.17 -3.83 -18.88
N LEU A 112 -4.40 -4.14 -17.84
CA LEU A 112 -3.38 -3.23 -17.32
C LEU A 112 -2.11 -3.21 -18.17
N PHE A 113 -1.83 -4.25 -18.97
CA PHE A 113 -0.57 -4.36 -19.72
C PHE A 113 -0.47 -3.36 -20.88
N GLY A 114 -1.61 -2.90 -21.40
CA GLY A 114 -1.67 -1.92 -22.49
C GLY A 114 -1.73 -0.46 -22.05
N LEU A 115 -1.70 -0.18 -20.74
CA LEU A 115 -1.87 1.18 -20.23
C LEU A 115 -0.51 1.83 -19.96
N ASP A 116 -0.24 2.96 -20.64
CA ASP A 116 0.97 3.77 -20.39
C ASP A 116 0.93 4.53 -19.04
N THR A 117 -0.23 4.56 -18.40
CA THR A 117 -0.46 5.24 -17.11
C THR A 117 -0.21 4.34 -15.89
N VAL A 118 0.26 3.10 -16.10
CA VAL A 118 0.53 2.16 -15.02
C VAL A 118 1.96 1.65 -14.99
N VAL A 119 2.44 1.36 -13.77
CA VAL A 119 3.67 0.61 -13.53
C VAL A 119 3.31 -0.62 -12.69
N LEU A 120 3.70 -1.79 -13.17
CA LEU A 120 3.38 -3.09 -12.56
C LEU A 120 4.68 -3.76 -12.10
N THR A 121 4.73 -4.18 -10.84
CA THR A 121 5.87 -4.93 -10.29
C THR A 121 5.40 -6.22 -9.61
N PRO A 122 6.16 -7.32 -9.69
CA PRO A 122 5.69 -8.64 -9.25
C PRO A 122 5.97 -8.87 -7.75
N HIS A 123 5.35 -8.06 -6.87
CA HIS A 123 5.44 -8.17 -5.40
C HIS A 123 6.88 -8.20 -4.87
N VAL A 124 7.66 -7.20 -5.28
CA VAL A 124 9.09 -7.09 -5.00
C VAL A 124 9.41 -6.12 -3.86
N GLY A 125 8.42 -5.58 -3.14
CA GLY A 125 8.63 -4.59 -2.10
C GLY A 125 9.63 -4.96 -0.99
N SER A 126 9.82 -6.27 -0.72
CA SER A 126 10.84 -6.78 0.22
C SER A 126 12.00 -7.53 -0.46
N GLY A 127 12.01 -7.58 -1.80
CA GLY A 127 12.83 -8.45 -2.62
C GLY A 127 14.30 -8.05 -2.79
N THR A 128 14.95 -7.55 -1.74
CA THR A 128 16.40 -7.30 -1.73
C THR A 128 17.15 -8.44 -1.03
N LEU A 129 18.41 -8.65 -1.40
CA LEU A 129 19.24 -9.70 -0.79
C LEU A 129 19.33 -9.52 0.74
N GLU A 130 19.59 -8.29 1.17
CA GLU A 130 19.78 -7.92 2.57
C GLU A 130 18.51 -8.12 3.38
N THR A 131 17.36 -7.65 2.87
CA THR A 131 16.07 -7.78 3.56
C THR A 131 15.64 -9.24 3.62
N ARG A 132 15.75 -9.99 2.51
CA ARG A 132 15.36 -11.41 2.49
C ARG A 132 16.24 -12.26 3.39
N LYS A 133 17.55 -11.97 3.46
CA LYS A 133 18.46 -12.63 4.42
C LYS A 133 18.06 -12.34 5.86
N ALA A 134 17.87 -11.08 6.22
CA ALA A 134 17.50 -10.70 7.59
C ALA A 134 16.15 -11.32 8.03
N MET A 135 15.18 -11.40 7.11
CA MET A 135 13.90 -12.08 7.37
C MET A 135 14.08 -13.59 7.59
N ALA A 136 14.92 -14.25 6.78
CA ALA A 136 15.19 -15.68 6.91
C ALA A 136 15.90 -15.98 8.24
N ASP A 137 16.92 -15.20 8.59
CA ASP A 137 17.63 -15.30 9.86
C ASP A 137 16.67 -15.14 11.06
N LEU A 138 15.71 -14.20 10.97
CA LEU A 138 14.71 -13.98 12.01
C LEU A 138 13.73 -15.17 12.16
N VAL A 139 13.31 -15.80 11.06
CA VAL A 139 12.47 -17.01 11.11
C VAL A 139 13.21 -18.16 11.79
N ILE A 140 14.45 -18.41 11.36
CA ILE A 140 15.30 -19.46 11.94
C ILE A 140 15.49 -19.20 13.44
N GLY A 141 15.83 -17.97 13.83
CA GLY A 141 16.04 -17.61 15.24
C GLY A 141 14.79 -17.79 16.11
N ASN A 142 13.59 -17.56 15.57
CA ASN A 142 12.35 -17.84 16.31
C ASN A 142 12.13 -19.36 16.49
N LEU A 143 12.42 -20.19 15.48
CA LEU A 143 12.31 -21.65 15.59
C LEU A 143 13.32 -22.22 16.60
N GLU A 144 14.57 -21.77 16.53
CA GLU A 144 15.60 -22.15 17.50
C GLU A 144 15.20 -21.76 18.93
N ALA A 145 14.71 -20.54 19.13
CA ALA A 145 14.23 -20.10 20.44
C ALA A 145 13.10 -20.98 20.96
N HIS A 146 12.13 -21.31 20.10
CA HIS A 146 11.01 -22.19 20.44
C HIS A 146 11.48 -23.58 20.92
N PHE A 147 12.27 -24.28 20.11
CA PHE A 147 12.72 -25.64 20.42
C PHE A 147 13.73 -25.70 21.59
N LEU A 148 14.35 -24.58 21.94
CA LEU A 148 15.21 -24.45 23.12
C LEU A 148 14.47 -23.95 24.37
N ASN A 149 13.15 -23.80 24.32
CA ASN A 149 12.34 -23.23 25.40
C ASN A 149 12.81 -21.83 25.85
N LYS A 150 13.25 -20.99 24.91
CA LYS A 150 13.62 -19.59 25.11
C LYS A 150 12.49 -18.66 24.65
N PRO A 151 12.42 -17.42 25.16
CA PRO A 151 11.50 -16.42 24.63
C PRO A 151 11.68 -16.21 23.12
N LEU A 152 10.57 -16.13 22.38
CA LEU A 152 10.57 -15.86 20.95
C LEU A 152 11.09 -14.45 20.65
N LEU A 153 11.71 -14.29 19.47
CA LEU A 153 12.27 -13.00 19.05
C LEU A 153 11.19 -12.02 18.61
N THR A 154 10.16 -12.51 17.90
CA THR A 154 9.07 -11.68 17.37
C THR A 154 7.71 -12.40 17.45
N PRO A 155 7.19 -12.66 18.66
CA PRO A 155 5.88 -13.27 18.84
C PRO A 155 4.74 -12.33 18.41
N VAL A 156 3.63 -12.91 17.96
CA VAL A 156 2.40 -12.18 17.57
C VAL A 156 1.18 -12.67 18.34
N VAL A 157 1.10 -13.97 18.64
CA VAL A 157 0.06 -14.65 19.43
C VAL A 157 0.71 -15.37 20.60
#